data_AF-A0A969GCN4-F1
#
_entry.id   AF-A0A969GCN4-F1
#
_cell.length_a   1.000
_cell.length_b   1.000
_cell.length_c   1.000
_cell.angle_alpha   90.00
_cell.angle_beta   90.00
_cell.angle_gamma   90.00
#
_symmetry.space_group_name_H-M   'P 1'
#
loop_
_entity.id
_entity.type
_entity.pdbx_description
1 polymer ?
#
loop_
_entity_poly.entity_id
_entity_poly.type
_entity_poly.pdbx_seq_one_letter_code
_entity_poly.pdbx_strand_id
1 'polypeptide(L)'
;MITTEILFFVAFAFLALVRSANPELLSTEKPMELMFINSILRSETFPPQDVWLSGYAISYYYFGYVMTAMLAQLSNVNGSTAHNLMTSLIFALGAIGSYGILYNLLSRDRRPKTEDDEKNYRPPSTVNGLALLAPLFLLLMSNFETLLEVLHRLGLFWTKDSATGVWSGNFWTWLDMKELSQPPSEPFGLIPDRYLWWWRASRVIQDYDITGGFREVIDEFPFFSFLLGDLHPHVLAIPFGLLAISVALNIFLGGWRGKLEAFGMQLHLNLTGFLFSALVLGGLAFLNTWDILVGAALIVSAYIFSRVDSDGWSWHRLEDLFTLALPLGLFSLLLYFPFYLGFSSQAGGLLPNFMYPTRGMHLWVMWGTLLIPIFSYLIYLIRRGDSSKLINTSDGSIRVAPTLQPNWKLGLYLGIGFTLFLFSLTFLIGWIGSIVEKDFIDFQLSSFGMTTSQFIAATSLRRLTYIGSLITLLAVLIPTLSFLFHKKLDRRP
;
A
#
# COMPACT_ATOMS: atom_id res chain seq x y z
N MET A 1 -9.62 -23.09 -9.43
CA MET A 1 -9.71 -22.79 -10.87
C MET A 1 -11.09 -22.27 -11.23
N ILE A 2 -12.17 -23.05 -11.12
CA ILE A 2 -13.53 -22.56 -11.43
C ILE A 2 -13.92 -21.33 -10.57
N THR A 3 -13.65 -21.34 -9.26
CA THR A 3 -13.95 -20.18 -8.40
C THR A 3 -13.25 -18.90 -8.85
N THR A 4 -11.99 -18.99 -9.30
CA THR A 4 -11.22 -17.82 -9.76
C THR A 4 -11.72 -17.33 -11.12
N GLU A 5 -12.15 -18.23 -12.01
CA GLU A 5 -12.75 -17.87 -13.29
C GLU A 5 -14.10 -17.16 -13.10
N ILE A 6 -14.96 -17.68 -12.22
CA ILE A 6 -16.24 -17.06 -11.87
C ILE A 6 -16.00 -15.69 -11.23
N LEU A 7 -15.09 -15.60 -10.25
CA LEU A 7 -14.76 -14.34 -9.58
C LEU A 7 -14.23 -13.31 -10.57
N PHE A 8 -13.31 -13.70 -11.46
CA PHE A 8 -12.81 -12.82 -12.51
C PHE A 8 -13.94 -12.29 -13.40
N PHE A 9 -14.78 -13.19 -13.91
CA PHE A 9 -15.87 -12.81 -14.80
C PHE A 9 -16.88 -11.88 -14.13
N VAL A 10 -17.29 -12.18 -12.89
CA VAL A 10 -18.23 -11.35 -12.12
C VAL A 10 -17.63 -9.98 -11.82
N ALA A 11 -16.36 -9.93 -11.37
CA ALA A 11 -15.68 -8.67 -11.07
C ALA A 11 -15.50 -7.80 -12.33
N PHE A 12 -15.11 -8.42 -13.45
CA PHE A 12 -14.98 -7.75 -14.74
C PHE A 12 -16.32 -7.19 -15.22
N ALA A 13 -17.37 -8.03 -15.23
CA ALA A 13 -18.71 -7.64 -15.68
C ALA A 13 -19.31 -6.55 -14.78
N PHE A 14 -19.11 -6.63 -13.47
CA PHE A 14 -19.54 -5.60 -12.53
C PHE A 14 -18.93 -4.25 -12.85
N LEU A 15 -17.60 -4.15 -12.98
CA LEU A 15 -16.97 -2.86 -13.24
C LEU A 15 -17.24 -2.36 -14.66
N ALA A 16 -17.34 -3.25 -15.65
CA ALA A 16 -17.74 -2.88 -17.00
C ALA A 16 -19.15 -2.27 -17.02
N LEU A 17 -20.10 -2.83 -16.24
CA LEU A 17 -21.43 -2.25 -16.07
C LEU A 17 -21.38 -0.87 -15.42
N VAL A 18 -20.61 -0.70 -14.34
CA VAL A 18 -20.44 0.61 -13.68
C VAL A 18 -19.86 1.64 -14.65
N ARG A 19 -18.80 1.28 -15.40
CA ARG A 19 -18.18 2.16 -16.40
C ARG A 19 -19.13 2.46 -17.56
N SER A 20 -20.00 1.52 -17.94
CA SER A 20 -20.99 1.75 -19.01
C SER A 20 -22.01 2.85 -18.67
N ALA A 21 -22.28 3.09 -17.38
CA ALA A 21 -23.17 4.15 -16.92
C ALA A 21 -22.52 5.55 -16.97
N ASN A 22 -21.19 5.63 -16.94
CA ASN A 22 -20.44 6.89 -17.06
C ASN A 22 -19.11 6.66 -17.81
N PRO A 23 -19.15 6.40 -19.14
CA PRO A 23 -17.98 6.02 -19.92
C PRO A 23 -17.10 7.21 -20.32
N GLU A 24 -17.54 8.44 -20.05
CA GLU A 24 -16.90 9.67 -20.50
C GLU A 24 -15.53 9.89 -19.83
N LEU A 25 -14.57 10.36 -20.63
CA LEU A 25 -13.15 10.57 -20.25
C LEU A 25 -12.75 12.05 -20.37
N LEU A 26 -13.60 12.96 -19.87
CA LEU A 26 -13.49 14.41 -20.12
C LEU A 26 -12.85 15.21 -18.98
N SER A 27 -12.74 14.65 -17.78
CA SER A 27 -12.34 15.36 -16.56
C SER A 27 -11.06 14.79 -15.95
N THR A 28 -10.49 15.54 -15.00
CA THR A 28 -9.34 15.12 -14.17
C THR A 28 -8.18 14.67 -15.05
N GLU A 29 -7.59 13.51 -14.78
CA GLU A 29 -6.43 12.99 -15.50
C GLU A 29 -6.81 12.09 -16.68
N LYS A 30 -8.09 11.75 -16.85
CA LYS A 30 -8.55 10.85 -17.93
C LYS A 30 -8.19 11.32 -19.35
N PRO A 31 -8.22 12.63 -19.68
CA PRO A 31 -7.73 13.09 -20.97
C PRO A 31 -6.24 12.79 -21.20
N MET A 32 -5.42 12.83 -20.14
CA MET A 32 -3.99 12.49 -20.19
C MET A 32 -3.79 10.99 -20.42
N GLU A 33 -4.59 10.16 -19.76
CA GLU A 33 -4.54 8.70 -19.95
C GLU A 33 -4.95 8.30 -21.37
N LEU A 34 -6.03 8.90 -21.87
CA LEU A 34 -6.49 8.70 -23.24
C LEU A 34 -5.46 9.22 -24.26
N MET A 35 -4.77 10.32 -23.93
CA MET A 35 -3.65 10.83 -24.71
C MET A 35 -2.53 9.81 -24.80
N PHE A 36 -2.08 9.22 -23.69
CA PHE A 36 -1.03 8.21 -23.70
C PHE A 36 -1.42 6.96 -24.49
N ILE A 37 -2.64 6.44 -24.30
CA ILE A 37 -3.12 5.27 -25.05
C ILE A 37 -3.12 5.55 -26.56
N ASN A 38 -3.68 6.68 -26.99
CA ASN A 38 -3.74 7.01 -28.41
C ASN A 38 -2.36 7.33 -29.00
N SER A 39 -1.47 7.93 -28.22
CA SER A 39 -0.12 8.20 -28.69
C SER A 39 0.66 6.92 -28.93
N ILE A 40 0.55 5.95 -28.01
CA ILE A 40 1.16 4.63 -28.17
C ILE A 40 0.57 3.90 -29.39
N LEU A 41 -0.76 3.93 -29.56
CA LEU A 41 -1.43 3.31 -30.71
C LEU A 41 -0.99 3.87 -32.06
N ARG A 42 -0.52 5.13 -32.11
CA ARG A 42 -0.12 5.83 -33.33
C ARG A 42 1.39 5.93 -33.53
N SER A 43 2.19 5.59 -32.53
CA SER A 43 3.65 5.67 -32.61
C SER A 43 4.20 4.42 -33.30
N GLU A 44 5.03 4.61 -34.33
CA GLU A 44 5.69 3.51 -35.06
C GLU A 44 6.92 2.95 -34.33
N THR A 45 7.49 3.74 -33.42
CA THR A 45 8.71 3.41 -32.68
C THR A 45 8.55 3.70 -31.18
N PHE A 46 9.41 3.08 -30.38
CA PHE A 46 9.58 3.41 -28.96
C PHE A 46 10.83 4.29 -28.76
N PRO A 47 10.81 5.24 -27.81
CA PRO A 47 9.68 5.59 -26.95
C PRO A 47 8.54 6.30 -27.72
N PRO A 48 7.27 6.17 -27.31
CA PRO A 48 6.13 6.76 -28.01
C PRO A 48 6.19 8.28 -27.97
N GLN A 49 5.68 8.94 -29.01
CA GLN A 49 5.64 10.40 -29.10
C GLN A 49 4.76 11.00 -28.00
N ASP A 50 5.01 12.23 -27.57
CA ASP A 50 4.09 13.00 -26.74
C ASP A 50 3.23 13.89 -27.65
N VAL A 51 1.91 13.66 -27.68
CA VAL A 51 1.02 14.46 -28.54
C VAL A 51 0.62 15.80 -27.91
N TRP A 52 0.93 16.03 -26.63
CA TRP A 52 0.82 17.33 -25.98
C TRP A 52 2.11 18.14 -26.07
N LEU A 53 3.25 17.49 -26.34
CA LEU A 53 4.54 18.15 -26.50
C LEU A 53 5.27 17.66 -27.76
N SER A 54 4.96 18.29 -28.90
CA SER A 54 5.50 17.94 -30.22
C SER A 54 7.03 17.86 -30.24
N GLY A 55 7.57 16.76 -30.77
CA GLY A 55 9.01 16.52 -30.91
C GLY A 55 9.64 15.82 -29.70
N TYR A 56 8.86 15.56 -28.65
CA TYR A 56 9.29 14.85 -27.45
C TYR A 56 8.61 13.48 -27.36
N ALA A 57 9.20 12.59 -26.57
CA ALA A 57 8.60 11.31 -26.21
C ALA A 57 7.87 11.42 -24.86
N ILE A 58 6.96 10.48 -24.59
CA ILE A 58 6.31 10.37 -23.28
C ILE A 58 7.37 10.13 -22.21
N SER A 59 7.53 11.11 -21.31
CA SER A 59 8.44 11.02 -20.18
C SER A 59 7.66 10.77 -18.88
N TYR A 60 7.00 9.60 -18.82
CA TYR A 60 6.12 9.21 -17.70
C TYR A 60 6.08 7.68 -17.53
N TYR A 61 5.40 7.18 -16.50
CA TYR A 61 5.20 5.74 -16.31
C TYR A 61 4.16 5.20 -17.30
N TYR A 62 4.60 4.79 -18.49
CA TYR A 62 3.69 4.43 -19.59
C TYR A 62 3.53 2.94 -19.87
N PHE A 63 4.15 2.04 -19.10
CA PHE A 63 4.09 0.59 -19.37
C PHE A 63 2.67 0.04 -19.35
N GLY A 64 1.86 0.48 -18.39
CA GLY A 64 0.47 0.07 -18.28
C GLY A 64 -0.33 0.48 -19.51
N TYR A 65 -0.10 1.68 -20.04
CA TYR A 65 -0.75 2.14 -21.27
C TYR A 65 -0.25 1.40 -22.52
N VAL A 66 0.99 0.89 -22.53
CA VAL A 66 1.48 0.00 -23.60
C VAL A 66 0.68 -1.29 -23.59
N MET A 67 0.49 -1.91 -22.42
CA MET A 67 -0.36 -3.11 -22.30
C MET A 67 -1.81 -2.82 -22.72
N THR A 68 -2.36 -1.65 -22.36
CA THR A 68 -3.68 -1.21 -22.79
C THR A 68 -3.77 -1.07 -24.31
N ALA A 69 -2.81 -0.41 -24.95
CA ALA A 69 -2.75 -0.22 -26.39
C ALA A 69 -2.58 -1.55 -27.14
N MET A 70 -1.75 -2.47 -26.63
CA MET A 70 -1.61 -3.82 -27.18
C MET A 70 -2.94 -4.59 -27.15
N LEU A 71 -3.66 -4.56 -26.02
CA LEU A 71 -4.97 -5.20 -25.91
C LEU A 71 -6.02 -4.52 -26.81
N ALA A 72 -5.94 -3.19 -26.97
CA ALA A 72 -6.80 -2.45 -27.88
C ALA A 72 -6.61 -2.89 -29.34
N GLN A 73 -5.35 -3.06 -29.79
CA GLN A 73 -5.03 -3.56 -31.12
C GLN A 73 -5.50 -5.00 -31.32
N LEU A 74 -5.22 -5.89 -30.35
CA LEU A 74 -5.63 -7.30 -30.42
C LEU A 74 -7.15 -7.47 -30.46
N SER A 75 -7.88 -6.59 -29.76
CA SER A 75 -9.34 -6.63 -29.68
C SER A 75 -10.04 -5.76 -30.73
N ASN A 76 -9.28 -5.02 -31.54
CA ASN A 76 -9.75 -4.05 -32.52
C ASN A 76 -10.75 -3.02 -31.94
N VAL A 77 -10.40 -2.42 -30.81
CA VAL A 77 -11.20 -1.37 -30.15
C VAL A 77 -10.45 -0.04 -30.13
N ASN A 78 -11.19 1.06 -30.09
CA ASN A 78 -10.60 2.40 -29.99
C ASN A 78 -10.04 2.66 -28.56
N GLY A 79 -9.23 3.72 -28.42
CA GLY A 79 -8.56 4.06 -27.16
C GLY A 79 -9.51 4.31 -25.98
N SER A 80 -10.68 4.91 -26.21
CA SER A 80 -11.65 5.18 -25.13
C SER A 80 -12.36 3.91 -24.64
N THR A 81 -12.66 2.98 -25.55
CA THR A 81 -13.19 1.66 -25.18
C THR A 81 -12.12 0.84 -24.48
N ALA A 82 -10.88 0.87 -24.99
CA ALA A 82 -9.75 0.18 -24.39
C ALA A 82 -9.48 0.65 -22.96
N HIS A 83 -9.55 1.95 -22.69
CA HIS A 83 -9.42 2.52 -21.35
C HIS A 83 -10.45 1.92 -20.40
N ASN A 84 -11.74 2.01 -20.72
CA ASN A 84 -12.82 1.50 -19.86
C ASN A 84 -12.76 -0.03 -19.64
N LEU A 85 -12.41 -0.79 -20.69
CA LEU A 85 -12.24 -2.24 -20.58
C LEU A 85 -10.99 -2.62 -19.77
N MET A 86 -9.90 -1.85 -19.90
CA MET A 86 -8.71 -2.04 -19.09
C MET A 86 -8.99 -1.74 -17.61
N THR A 87 -9.72 -0.67 -17.29
CA THR A 87 -10.17 -0.40 -15.91
C THR A 87 -10.90 -1.62 -15.33
N SER A 88 -11.80 -2.23 -16.12
CA SER A 88 -12.53 -3.45 -15.76
C SER A 88 -11.63 -4.67 -15.59
N LEU A 89 -10.63 -4.82 -16.46
CA LEU A 89 -9.63 -5.90 -16.40
C LEU A 89 -8.77 -5.79 -15.14
N ILE A 90 -8.26 -4.60 -14.83
CA ILE A 90 -7.42 -4.37 -13.65
C ILE A 90 -8.19 -4.69 -12.37
N PHE A 91 -9.46 -4.29 -12.26
CA PHE A 91 -10.30 -4.65 -11.12
C PHE A 91 -10.48 -6.16 -10.97
N ALA A 92 -10.76 -6.86 -12.07
CA ALA A 92 -10.92 -8.31 -12.06
C ALA A 92 -9.63 -9.05 -11.69
N LEU A 93 -8.48 -8.60 -12.22
CA LEU A 93 -7.15 -9.12 -11.86
C LEU A 93 -6.81 -8.83 -10.40
N GLY A 94 -7.14 -7.63 -9.90
CA GLY A 94 -7.05 -7.28 -8.49
C GLY A 94 -7.87 -8.21 -7.61
N ALA A 95 -9.06 -8.59 -8.07
CA ALA A 95 -9.96 -9.45 -7.32
C ALA A 95 -9.40 -10.87 -7.18
N ILE A 96 -8.96 -11.48 -8.29
CA ILE A 96 -8.39 -12.83 -8.24
C ILE A 96 -7.00 -12.88 -7.59
N GLY A 97 -6.18 -11.84 -7.75
CA GLY A 97 -4.85 -11.76 -7.16
C GLY A 97 -4.92 -11.69 -5.63
N SER A 98 -5.74 -10.79 -5.10
CA SER A 98 -5.96 -10.65 -3.66
C SER A 98 -6.64 -11.88 -3.04
N TYR A 99 -7.65 -12.44 -3.73
CA TYR A 99 -8.26 -13.72 -3.36
C TYR A 99 -7.22 -14.84 -3.26
N GLY A 100 -6.36 -14.99 -4.27
CA GLY A 100 -5.34 -16.04 -4.32
C GLY A 100 -4.34 -15.95 -3.17
N ILE A 101 -3.89 -14.74 -2.83
CA ILE A 101 -2.99 -14.50 -1.69
C ILE A 101 -3.65 -14.95 -0.39
N LEU A 102 -4.87 -14.46 -0.10
CA LEU A 102 -5.55 -14.79 1.16
C LEU A 102 -5.92 -16.28 1.22
N TYR A 103 -6.35 -16.86 0.10
CA TYR A 103 -6.61 -18.29 -0.01
C TYR A 103 -5.38 -19.13 0.35
N ASN A 104 -4.20 -18.77 -0.18
CA ASN A 104 -2.95 -19.46 0.11
C ASN A 104 -2.54 -19.32 1.59
N LEU A 105 -2.72 -18.14 2.18
CA LEU A 105 -2.47 -17.90 3.61
C LEU A 105 -3.37 -18.76 4.49
N LEU A 106 -4.69 -18.76 4.24
CA LEU A 106 -5.67 -19.54 5.01
C LEU A 106 -5.52 -21.05 4.82
N SER A 107 -5.03 -21.48 3.66
CA SER A 107 -4.79 -22.90 3.36
C SER A 107 -3.51 -23.44 4.01
N ARG A 108 -2.55 -22.58 4.37
CA ARG A 108 -1.25 -22.97 4.94
C ARG A 108 -1.40 -23.75 6.25
N ASP A 109 -2.16 -23.22 7.20
CA ASP A 109 -2.31 -23.80 8.55
C ASP A 109 -3.05 -25.14 8.55
N ARG A 110 -3.57 -25.54 7.39
CA ARG A 110 -4.38 -26.74 7.21
C ARG A 110 -3.75 -27.73 6.23
N ARG A 111 -2.51 -27.48 5.76
CA ARG A 111 -1.83 -28.42 4.87
C ARG A 111 -1.59 -29.76 5.60
N PRO A 112 -1.86 -30.89 4.92
CA PRO A 112 -1.58 -32.19 5.47
C PRO A 112 -0.07 -32.40 5.66
N LYS A 113 0.29 -33.21 6.67
CA LYS A 113 1.69 -33.45 7.06
C LYS A 113 2.36 -34.61 6.31
N THR A 114 1.59 -35.39 5.57
CA THR A 114 2.07 -36.58 4.84
C THR A 114 1.73 -36.44 3.35
N GLU A 115 2.57 -37.03 2.48
CA GLU A 115 2.38 -36.99 1.01
C GLU A 115 1.08 -37.70 0.56
N ASP A 116 0.64 -38.72 1.31
CA ASP A 116 -0.60 -39.45 1.02
C ASP A 116 -1.86 -38.63 1.31
N ASP A 117 -1.82 -37.81 2.36
CA ASP A 117 -2.91 -36.87 2.69
C ASP A 117 -2.96 -35.69 1.70
N GLU A 118 -1.83 -35.28 1.12
CA GLU A 118 -1.72 -34.13 0.19
C GLU A 118 -2.46 -34.35 -1.12
N LYS A 119 -2.45 -35.58 -1.66
CA LYS A 119 -3.16 -35.91 -2.91
C LYS A 119 -4.69 -35.81 -2.80
N ASN A 120 -5.25 -35.99 -1.60
CA ASN A 120 -6.69 -35.99 -1.36
C ASN A 120 -7.19 -34.75 -0.59
N TYR A 121 -6.27 -33.89 -0.13
CA TYR A 121 -6.65 -32.75 0.68
C TYR A 121 -7.34 -31.68 -0.15
N ARG A 122 -8.62 -31.46 0.18
CA ARG A 122 -9.39 -30.31 -0.27
C ARG A 122 -9.56 -29.36 0.90
N PRO A 123 -9.07 -28.11 0.81
CA PRO A 123 -9.33 -27.15 1.86
C PRO A 123 -10.85 -26.98 2.07
N PRO A 124 -11.30 -26.79 3.32
CA PRO A 124 -12.72 -26.66 3.61
C PRO A 124 -13.36 -25.53 2.80
N SER A 125 -14.63 -25.69 2.42
CA SER A 125 -15.38 -24.67 1.65
C SER A 125 -15.39 -23.30 2.33
N THR A 126 -15.23 -23.25 3.65
CA THR A 126 -15.08 -22.02 4.44
C THR A 126 -13.88 -21.18 4.03
N VAL A 127 -12.78 -21.80 3.56
CA VAL A 127 -11.58 -21.08 3.09
C VAL A 127 -11.91 -20.27 1.84
N ASN A 128 -12.67 -20.85 0.90
CA ASN A 128 -13.09 -20.13 -0.31
C ASN A 128 -13.95 -18.92 0.05
N GLY A 129 -14.91 -19.07 0.98
CA GLY A 129 -15.76 -17.97 1.43
C GLY A 129 -14.98 -16.85 2.13
N LEU A 130 -14.06 -17.21 3.04
CA LEU A 130 -13.24 -16.23 3.77
C LEU A 130 -12.22 -15.52 2.86
N ALA A 131 -11.70 -16.20 1.84
CA ALA A 131 -10.78 -15.60 0.88
C ALA A 131 -11.41 -14.48 0.05
N LEU A 132 -12.75 -14.43 -0.08
CA LEU A 132 -13.48 -13.33 -0.71
C LEU A 132 -13.43 -12.02 0.09
N LEU A 133 -12.99 -12.04 1.34
CA LEU A 133 -12.77 -10.81 2.11
C LEU A 133 -11.61 -9.99 1.54
N ALA A 134 -10.59 -10.61 0.93
CA ALA A 134 -9.47 -9.88 0.35
C ALA A 134 -9.89 -8.94 -0.80
N PRO A 135 -10.60 -9.39 -1.85
CA PRO A 135 -11.06 -8.49 -2.90
C PRO A 135 -12.07 -7.46 -2.39
N LEU A 136 -12.92 -7.81 -1.41
CA LEU A 136 -13.82 -6.85 -0.77
C LEU A 136 -13.05 -5.69 -0.12
N PHE A 137 -12.04 -6.02 0.70
CA PHE A 137 -11.23 -5.04 1.43
C PHE A 137 -10.33 -4.22 0.50
N LEU A 138 -9.80 -4.84 -0.56
CA LEU A 138 -8.92 -4.15 -1.51
C LEU A 138 -9.70 -3.22 -2.45
N LEU A 139 -10.82 -3.68 -3.01
CA LEU A 139 -11.42 -3.05 -4.18
C LEU A 139 -12.72 -2.30 -3.91
N LEU A 140 -13.45 -2.63 -2.84
CA LEU A 140 -14.79 -2.09 -2.57
C LEU A 140 -14.88 -1.33 -1.25
N MET A 141 -14.02 -1.63 -0.30
CA MET A 141 -14.06 -0.99 1.01
C MET A 141 -13.55 0.46 0.93
N SER A 142 -14.38 1.39 1.41
CA SER A 142 -14.02 2.81 1.55
C SER A 142 -13.31 3.07 2.89
N ASN A 143 -12.86 4.30 3.08
CA ASN A 143 -12.41 4.80 4.37
C ASN A 143 -13.60 5.33 5.20
N PHE A 144 -13.36 5.92 6.38
CA PHE A 144 -14.44 6.40 7.25
C PHE A 144 -15.06 7.72 6.85
N GLU A 145 -14.55 8.39 5.82
CA GLU A 145 -15.14 9.65 5.37
C GLU A 145 -16.60 9.48 4.96
N THR A 146 -16.94 8.39 4.28
CA THR A 146 -18.32 8.15 3.84
C THR A 146 -19.28 8.01 5.02
N LEU A 147 -18.83 7.40 6.12
CA LEU A 147 -19.60 7.35 7.36
C LEU A 147 -19.74 8.75 7.98
N LEU A 148 -18.67 9.54 7.97
CA LEU A 148 -18.66 10.89 8.51
C LEU A 148 -19.58 11.83 7.73
N GLU A 149 -19.65 11.71 6.39
CA GLU A 149 -20.61 12.44 5.55
C GLU A 149 -22.07 12.13 5.93
N VAL A 150 -22.39 10.87 6.20
CA VAL A 150 -23.74 10.48 6.68
C VAL A 150 -24.03 11.09 8.05
N LEU A 151 -23.08 11.02 9.00
CA LEU A 151 -23.25 11.61 10.34
C LEU A 151 -23.36 13.15 10.27
N HIS A 152 -22.60 13.78 9.38
CA HIS A 152 -22.64 15.21 9.12
C HIS A 152 -24.00 15.64 8.55
N ARG A 153 -24.50 14.91 7.54
CA ARG A 153 -25.81 15.16 6.92
C ARG A 153 -26.98 15.04 7.91
N LEU A 154 -26.85 14.18 8.92
CA LEU A 154 -27.81 14.03 10.01
C LEU A 154 -27.78 15.18 11.04
N GLY A 155 -26.87 16.15 10.89
CA GLY A 155 -26.70 17.24 11.85
C GLY A 155 -26.06 16.82 13.18
N LEU A 156 -25.51 15.59 13.26
CA LEU A 156 -24.91 15.10 14.50
C LEU A 156 -23.65 15.90 14.84
N PHE A 157 -23.44 16.14 16.13
CA PHE A 157 -22.32 16.92 16.68
C PHE A 157 -22.24 18.40 16.23
N TRP A 158 -23.29 18.92 15.60
CA TRP A 158 -23.51 20.35 15.41
C TRP A 158 -24.47 20.88 16.48
N THR A 159 -24.18 22.06 17.03
CA THR A 159 -25.07 22.77 17.95
C THR A 159 -25.48 24.09 17.33
N LYS A 160 -26.79 24.34 17.20
CA LYS A 160 -27.31 25.62 16.74
C LYS A 160 -27.66 26.46 17.96
N ASP A 161 -27.04 27.62 18.09
CA ASP A 161 -27.47 28.59 19.09
C ASP A 161 -28.89 29.07 18.75
N SER A 162 -29.82 28.88 19.68
CA SER A 162 -31.23 29.22 19.50
C SER A 162 -31.50 30.73 19.47
N ALA A 163 -30.59 31.55 20.04
CA ALA A 163 -30.71 33.00 20.09
C ALA A 163 -30.09 33.69 18.87
N THR A 164 -28.93 33.21 18.42
CA THR A 164 -28.18 33.82 17.30
C THR A 164 -28.37 33.10 15.97
N GLY A 165 -28.89 31.87 15.99
CA GLY A 165 -29.00 31.00 14.80
C GLY A 165 -27.66 30.49 14.28
N VAL A 166 -26.55 30.79 14.96
CA VAL A 166 -25.19 30.43 14.56
C VAL A 166 -24.91 28.98 14.93
N TRP A 167 -24.34 28.24 13.99
CA TRP A 167 -23.86 26.90 14.20
C TRP A 167 -22.49 26.92 14.88
N SER A 168 -22.33 26.13 15.95
CA SER A 168 -21.04 25.82 16.57
C SER A 168 -20.81 24.31 16.55
N GLY A 169 -19.65 23.89 16.08
CA GLY A 169 -19.33 22.48 15.91
C GLY A 169 -17.94 22.19 16.45
N ASN A 170 -17.82 21.81 17.73
CA ASN A 170 -16.53 21.50 18.33
C ASN A 170 -15.89 20.24 17.71
N PHE A 171 -16.69 19.22 17.39
CA PHE A 171 -16.17 17.99 16.79
C PHE A 171 -15.71 18.18 15.35
N TRP A 172 -16.53 18.81 14.50
CA TRP A 172 -16.23 18.96 13.08
C TRP A 172 -15.10 19.95 12.81
N THR A 173 -15.07 21.07 13.53
CA THR A 173 -13.94 22.02 13.45
C THR A 173 -12.65 21.43 14.01
N TRP A 174 -12.74 20.58 15.07
CA TRP A 174 -11.59 19.80 15.53
C TRP A 174 -11.15 18.76 14.51
N LEU A 175 -12.10 18.05 13.89
CA LEU A 175 -11.86 17.05 12.84
C LEU A 175 -11.10 17.67 11.67
N ASP A 176 -11.44 18.92 11.36
CA ASP A 176 -10.73 19.77 10.41
C ASP A 176 -10.67 19.09 9.05
N MET A 177 -11.83 18.97 8.43
CA MET A 177 -11.99 18.48 7.06
C MET A 177 -12.80 19.50 6.30
N LYS A 178 -12.25 20.01 5.19
CA LYS A 178 -12.69 21.23 4.50
C LYS A 178 -14.22 21.46 4.46
N GLU A 179 -15.01 20.56 3.87
CA GLU A 179 -16.47 20.72 3.77
C GLU A 179 -17.20 20.30 5.06
N LEU A 180 -16.70 19.29 5.78
CA LEU A 180 -17.33 18.84 7.02
C LEU A 180 -17.20 19.84 8.16
N SER A 181 -16.19 20.72 8.13
CA SER A 181 -16.00 21.82 9.07
C SER A 181 -17.06 22.92 8.92
N GLN A 182 -17.90 22.88 7.89
CA GLN A 182 -19.04 23.77 7.70
C GLN A 182 -20.34 23.06 8.10
N PRO A 183 -21.36 23.78 8.61
CA PRO A 183 -22.62 23.15 8.97
C PRO A 183 -23.33 22.53 7.75
N PRO A 184 -24.01 21.39 7.91
CA PRO A 184 -24.82 20.78 6.85
C PRO A 184 -25.99 21.66 6.45
N SER A 185 -26.44 21.54 5.21
CA SER A 185 -27.68 22.15 4.73
C SER A 185 -28.91 21.50 5.39
N GLU A 186 -29.93 22.30 5.69
CA GLU A 186 -31.26 21.79 6.07
C GLU A 186 -32.10 21.54 4.79
N PRO A 187 -33.03 20.55 4.76
CA PRO A 187 -33.38 19.61 5.84
C PRO A 187 -32.33 18.50 5.98
N PHE A 188 -32.20 17.91 7.17
CA PHE A 188 -31.30 16.77 7.41
C PHE A 188 -31.80 15.49 6.75
N GLY A 189 -30.86 14.59 6.46
CA GLY A 189 -31.16 13.32 5.80
C GLY A 189 -30.07 12.28 6.03
N LEU A 190 -30.34 11.04 5.60
CA LEU A 190 -29.38 9.95 5.69
C LEU A 190 -28.43 9.91 4.50
N ILE A 191 -28.87 10.36 3.32
CA ILE A 191 -28.08 10.32 2.09
C ILE A 191 -27.38 11.67 1.92
N PRO A 192 -26.04 11.70 1.80
CA PRO A 192 -25.33 12.92 1.45
C PRO A 192 -25.77 13.44 0.08
N ASP A 193 -26.11 14.72 0.00
CA ASP A 193 -26.65 15.37 -1.20
C ASP A 193 -25.74 16.49 -1.74
N ARG A 194 -24.64 16.79 -1.04
CA ARG A 194 -23.63 17.74 -1.49
C ARG A 194 -23.04 17.26 -2.82
N TYR A 195 -22.97 18.18 -3.79
CA TYR A 195 -22.34 17.89 -5.08
C TYR A 195 -20.92 17.36 -4.87
N LEU A 196 -20.61 16.22 -5.52
CA LEU A 196 -19.33 15.50 -5.37
C LEU A 196 -18.94 15.25 -3.91
N TRP A 197 -19.89 14.87 -3.05
CA TRP A 197 -19.59 14.60 -1.64
C TRP A 197 -18.47 13.57 -1.46
N TRP A 198 -18.56 12.46 -2.19
CA TRP A 198 -17.62 11.34 -2.17
C TRP A 198 -16.20 11.72 -2.63
N TRP A 199 -16.01 12.87 -3.28
CA TRP A 199 -14.70 13.38 -3.68
C TRP A 199 -13.80 13.71 -2.47
N ARG A 200 -14.43 14.02 -1.33
CA ARG A 200 -13.72 14.29 -0.08
C ARG A 200 -13.13 13.01 0.52
N ALA A 201 -13.64 11.82 0.19
CA ALA A 201 -13.08 10.55 0.64
C ALA A 201 -11.60 10.38 0.25
N SER A 202 -11.12 10.97 -0.84
CA SER A 202 -9.71 10.90 -1.24
C SER A 202 -8.88 12.14 -0.90
N ARG A 203 -9.39 12.98 0.02
CA ARG A 203 -8.76 14.23 0.49
C ARG A 203 -9.00 14.42 1.99
N VAL A 204 -8.83 13.35 2.77
CA VAL A 204 -9.18 13.36 4.20
C VAL A 204 -8.05 13.95 5.06
N ILE A 205 -6.80 13.81 4.62
CA ILE A 205 -5.65 14.45 5.25
C ILE A 205 -5.63 15.95 4.91
N GLN A 206 -5.57 16.80 5.94
CA GLN A 206 -5.33 18.24 5.77
C GLN A 206 -3.92 18.59 6.23
N ASP A 207 -3.10 19.06 5.29
CA ASP A 207 -1.76 19.56 5.58
C ASP A 207 -1.78 21.09 5.66
N TYR A 208 -1.02 21.61 6.62
CA TYR A 208 -0.76 23.04 6.74
C TYR A 208 0.75 23.25 6.79
N ASP A 209 1.26 24.29 6.17
CA ASP A 209 2.66 24.70 6.37
C ASP A 209 2.86 25.27 7.79
N ILE A 210 4.08 25.70 8.10
CA ILE A 210 4.43 26.20 9.44
C ILE A 210 3.79 27.56 9.79
N THR A 211 3.29 28.29 8.79
CA THR A 211 2.58 29.58 8.95
C THR A 211 1.07 29.40 8.93
N GLY A 212 0.57 28.17 8.74
CA GLY A 212 -0.85 27.84 8.70
C GLY A 212 -1.47 27.87 7.30
N GLY A 213 -0.66 27.96 6.25
CA GLY A 213 -1.10 27.85 4.86
C GLY A 213 -1.55 26.44 4.53
N PHE A 214 -2.81 26.31 4.11
CA PHE A 214 -3.41 25.02 3.74
C PHE A 214 -2.81 24.47 2.44
N ARG A 215 -2.56 23.16 2.42
CA ARG A 215 -2.17 22.39 1.24
C ARG A 215 -3.07 21.17 1.09
N GLU A 216 -3.75 21.08 -0.04
CA GLU A 216 -4.59 19.93 -0.34
C GLU A 216 -3.72 18.71 -0.66
N VAL A 217 -3.99 17.60 0.01
CA VAL A 217 -3.33 16.31 -0.17
C VAL A 217 -4.29 15.38 -0.91
N ILE A 218 -3.77 14.63 -1.87
CA ILE A 218 -4.51 13.59 -2.58
C ILE A 218 -4.12 12.26 -1.92
N ASP A 219 -5.06 11.65 -1.20
CA ASP A 219 -4.92 10.39 -0.49
C ASP A 219 -5.97 9.39 -0.97
N GLU A 220 -5.80 8.96 -2.22
CA GLU A 220 -6.68 7.99 -2.89
C GLU A 220 -6.54 6.56 -2.34
N PHE A 221 -7.60 5.78 -2.55
CA PHE A 221 -7.66 4.35 -2.27
C PHE A 221 -8.34 3.64 -3.45
N PRO A 222 -8.14 2.33 -3.66
CA PRO A 222 -8.47 1.69 -4.94
C PRO A 222 -9.91 1.89 -5.39
N PHE A 223 -10.89 1.76 -4.48
CA PHE A 223 -12.31 1.95 -4.84
C PHE A 223 -12.60 3.35 -5.40
N PHE A 224 -11.93 4.38 -4.86
CA PHE A 224 -12.07 5.76 -5.36
C PHE A 224 -11.66 5.86 -6.83
N SER A 225 -10.49 5.35 -7.19
CA SER A 225 -9.97 5.46 -8.57
C SER A 225 -10.83 4.64 -9.54
N PHE A 226 -11.36 3.48 -9.13
CA PHE A 226 -12.31 2.71 -9.96
C PHE A 226 -13.67 3.39 -10.13
N LEU A 227 -14.20 4.03 -9.08
CA LEU A 227 -15.43 4.81 -9.16
C LEU A 227 -15.25 6.04 -10.05
N LEU A 228 -14.14 6.75 -9.89
CA LEU A 228 -13.76 7.87 -10.73
C LEU A 228 -13.58 7.43 -12.18
N GLY A 229 -13.05 6.22 -12.41
CA GLY A 229 -12.64 5.74 -13.74
C GLY A 229 -11.28 6.33 -14.13
N ASP A 230 -10.38 6.42 -13.16
CA ASP A 230 -9.02 6.91 -13.30
C ASP A 230 -8.09 5.71 -13.46
N LEU A 231 -7.47 5.58 -14.63
CA LEU A 231 -6.57 4.49 -14.98
C LEU A 231 -5.10 4.90 -14.72
N HIS A 232 -4.87 5.63 -13.64
CA HIS A 232 -3.58 6.18 -13.29
C HIS A 232 -2.52 5.07 -13.12
N PRO A 233 -1.21 5.34 -13.27
CA PRO A 233 -0.22 4.27 -13.22
C PRO A 233 -0.22 3.43 -11.94
N HIS A 234 -0.58 3.99 -10.77
CA HIS A 234 -0.73 3.19 -9.55
C HIS A 234 -1.92 2.22 -9.60
N VAL A 235 -2.99 2.53 -10.35
CA VAL A 235 -4.12 1.63 -10.59
C VAL A 235 -3.69 0.50 -11.52
N LEU A 236 -3.03 0.84 -12.63
CA LEU A 236 -2.45 -0.13 -13.57
C LEU A 236 -1.43 -1.07 -12.88
N ALA A 237 -0.75 -0.59 -11.84
CA ALA A 237 0.20 -1.37 -11.07
C ALA A 237 -0.44 -2.38 -10.10
N ILE A 238 -1.73 -2.27 -9.74
CA ILE A 238 -2.38 -3.13 -8.72
C ILE A 238 -2.12 -4.64 -8.97
N PRO A 239 -2.34 -5.20 -10.18
CA PRO A 239 -2.10 -6.63 -10.41
C PRO A 239 -0.63 -7.02 -10.26
N PHE A 240 0.30 -6.14 -10.64
CA PHE A 240 1.74 -6.36 -10.49
C PHE A 240 2.19 -6.24 -9.04
N GLY A 241 1.59 -5.33 -8.25
CA GLY A 241 1.79 -5.24 -6.81
C GLY A 241 1.35 -6.52 -6.10
N LEU A 242 0.17 -7.04 -6.44
CA LEU A 242 -0.31 -8.34 -5.94
C LEU A 242 0.57 -9.50 -6.40
N LEU A 243 1.13 -9.43 -7.61
CA LEU A 243 2.10 -10.41 -8.10
C LEU A 243 3.40 -10.35 -7.27
N ALA A 244 3.91 -9.17 -6.95
CA ALA A 244 5.08 -9.00 -6.08
C ALA A 244 4.82 -9.54 -4.66
N ILE A 245 3.63 -9.29 -4.10
CA ILE A 245 3.21 -9.89 -2.82
C ILE A 245 3.16 -11.42 -2.93
N SER A 246 2.65 -11.96 -4.03
CA SER A 246 2.59 -13.41 -4.28
C SER A 246 3.98 -14.03 -4.43
N VAL A 247 4.91 -13.34 -5.09
CA VAL A 247 6.33 -13.73 -5.20
C VAL A 247 6.98 -13.76 -3.83
N ALA A 248 6.83 -12.69 -3.04
CA ALA A 248 7.35 -12.63 -1.69
C ALA A 248 6.77 -13.75 -0.81
N LEU A 249 5.45 -13.97 -0.88
CA LEU A 249 4.80 -15.07 -0.16
C LEU A 249 5.35 -16.43 -0.61
N ASN A 250 5.52 -16.67 -1.91
CA ASN A 250 6.07 -17.91 -2.43
C ASN A 250 7.49 -18.16 -1.89
N ILE A 251 8.37 -17.16 -1.92
CA ILE A 251 9.74 -17.25 -1.39
C ILE A 251 9.73 -17.50 0.13
N PHE A 252 8.88 -16.78 0.86
CA PHE A 252 8.72 -16.94 2.31
C PHE A 252 8.25 -18.34 2.69
N LEU A 253 7.37 -18.94 1.87
CA LEU A 253 6.87 -20.31 2.06
C LEU A 253 7.86 -21.39 1.58
N GLY A 254 9.06 -21.02 1.12
CA GLY A 254 10.08 -21.94 0.66
C GLY A 254 9.95 -22.35 -0.81
N GLY A 255 9.12 -21.67 -1.58
CA GLY A 255 9.09 -21.78 -3.04
C GLY A 255 10.40 -21.33 -3.67
N TRP A 256 10.75 -21.95 -4.80
CA TRP A 256 11.98 -21.66 -5.56
C TRP A 256 13.29 -21.80 -4.77
N ARG A 257 13.29 -22.57 -3.67
CA ARG A 257 14.52 -22.97 -2.99
C ARG A 257 15.48 -23.62 -3.98
N GLY A 258 16.74 -23.21 -3.91
CA GLY A 258 17.83 -23.66 -4.76
C GLY A 258 19.08 -22.86 -4.47
N LYS A 259 20.15 -23.15 -5.19
CA LYS A 259 21.40 -22.39 -5.11
C LYS A 259 21.70 -21.80 -6.47
N LEU A 260 21.95 -20.50 -6.49
CA LEU A 260 22.44 -19.78 -7.66
C LEU A 260 23.77 -19.14 -7.27
N GLU A 261 24.83 -19.54 -7.96
CA GLU A 261 26.17 -18.99 -7.76
C GLU A 261 26.49 -18.05 -8.91
N ALA A 262 26.71 -16.77 -8.61
CA ALA A 262 27.01 -15.76 -9.60
C ALA A 262 27.94 -14.70 -9.01
N PHE A 263 29.01 -14.33 -9.73
CA PHE A 263 29.96 -13.28 -9.33
C PHE A 263 30.55 -13.45 -7.92
N GLY A 264 30.77 -14.70 -7.48
CA GLY A 264 31.27 -15.02 -6.13
C GLY A 264 30.22 -14.91 -5.01
N MET A 265 28.97 -14.59 -5.33
CA MET A 265 27.84 -14.58 -4.40
C MET A 265 27.03 -15.88 -4.51
N GLN A 266 26.60 -16.43 -3.36
CA GLN A 266 25.75 -17.61 -3.29
C GLN A 266 24.33 -17.22 -2.85
N LEU A 267 23.41 -17.21 -3.79
CA LEU A 267 21.99 -16.94 -3.56
C LEU A 267 21.25 -18.24 -3.26
N HIS A 268 20.40 -18.20 -2.23
CA HIS A 268 19.56 -19.34 -1.84
C HIS A 268 18.19 -19.30 -2.53
N LEU A 269 18.20 -18.91 -3.81
CA LEU A 269 17.06 -18.79 -4.69
C LEU A 269 17.46 -19.38 -6.03
N ASN A 270 16.62 -20.25 -6.62
CA ASN A 270 16.92 -20.81 -7.94
C ASN A 270 16.82 -19.74 -9.05
N LEU A 271 17.35 -20.05 -10.23
CA LEU A 271 17.38 -19.12 -11.36
C LEU A 271 15.99 -18.61 -11.76
N THR A 272 14.98 -19.49 -11.77
CA THR A 272 13.59 -19.13 -12.11
C THR A 272 13.03 -18.10 -11.14
N GLY A 273 13.18 -18.33 -9.83
CA GLY A 273 12.70 -17.41 -8.80
C GLY A 273 13.42 -16.06 -8.86
N PHE A 274 14.72 -16.07 -9.12
CA PHE A 274 15.51 -14.85 -9.29
C PHE A 274 15.05 -14.04 -10.50
N LEU A 275 15.01 -14.65 -11.70
CA LEU A 275 14.62 -13.97 -12.94
C LEU A 275 13.17 -13.50 -12.90
N PHE A 276 12.26 -14.29 -12.34
CA PHE A 276 10.86 -13.89 -12.21
C PHE A 276 10.69 -12.72 -11.22
N SER A 277 11.42 -12.72 -10.10
CA SER A 277 11.43 -11.60 -9.17
C SER A 277 11.98 -10.32 -9.82
N ALA A 278 13.05 -10.45 -10.62
CA ALA A 278 13.63 -9.32 -11.35
C ALA A 278 12.66 -8.76 -12.41
N LEU A 279 11.96 -9.64 -13.13
CA LEU A 279 10.94 -9.23 -14.10
C LEU A 279 9.79 -8.46 -13.43
N VAL A 280 9.28 -8.97 -12.30
CA VAL A 280 8.18 -8.32 -11.57
C VAL A 280 8.61 -6.96 -11.01
N LEU A 281 9.81 -6.87 -10.42
CA LEU A 281 10.30 -5.60 -9.87
C LEU A 281 10.62 -4.57 -10.96
N GLY A 282 11.23 -4.98 -12.07
CA GLY A 282 11.46 -4.10 -13.21
C GLY A 282 10.14 -3.61 -13.84
N GLY A 283 9.14 -4.49 -13.93
CA GLY A 283 7.80 -4.15 -14.41
C GLY A 283 7.11 -3.15 -13.50
N LEU A 284 7.20 -3.32 -12.18
CA LEU A 284 6.72 -2.34 -11.21
C LEU A 284 7.41 -0.99 -11.40
N ALA A 285 8.72 -0.95 -11.61
CA ALA A 285 9.45 0.30 -11.79
C ALA A 285 8.96 1.10 -13.01
N PHE A 286 8.60 0.42 -14.09
CA PHE A 286 8.07 1.02 -15.32
C PHE A 286 6.56 1.34 -15.24
N LEU A 287 5.80 0.58 -14.44
CA LEU A 287 4.38 0.87 -14.15
C LEU A 287 4.20 2.04 -13.19
N ASN A 288 4.93 2.04 -12.09
CA ASN A 288 4.88 3.06 -11.07
C ASN A 288 6.18 2.97 -10.26
N THR A 289 7.13 3.88 -10.52
CA THR A 289 8.46 3.80 -9.93
C THR A 289 8.45 3.79 -8.40
N TRP A 290 7.45 4.37 -7.75
CA TRP A 290 7.35 4.37 -6.29
C TRP A 290 7.11 2.97 -5.69
N ASP A 291 6.48 2.07 -6.44
CA ASP A 291 6.16 0.72 -5.99
C ASP A 291 7.41 -0.19 -5.94
N ILE A 292 8.49 0.17 -6.63
CA ILE A 292 9.73 -0.62 -6.64
C ILE A 292 10.31 -0.76 -5.22
N LEU A 293 10.25 0.30 -4.41
CA LEU A 293 10.84 0.31 -3.07
C LEU A 293 10.08 -0.63 -2.14
N VAL A 294 8.74 -0.58 -2.18
CA VAL A 294 7.88 -1.42 -1.37
C VAL A 294 7.97 -2.88 -1.84
N GLY A 295 7.92 -3.11 -3.15
CA GLY A 295 8.04 -4.45 -3.74
C GLY A 295 9.40 -5.09 -3.42
N ALA A 296 10.50 -4.36 -3.59
CA ALA A 296 11.84 -4.87 -3.31
C ALA A 296 12.02 -5.13 -1.81
N ALA A 297 11.59 -4.21 -0.95
CA ALA A 297 11.64 -4.40 0.50
C ALA A 297 10.87 -5.66 0.92
N LEU A 298 9.69 -5.90 0.35
CA LEU A 298 8.87 -7.07 0.66
C LEU A 298 9.52 -8.38 0.20
N ILE A 299 10.00 -8.45 -1.05
CA ILE A 299 10.64 -9.64 -1.62
C ILE A 299 11.94 -9.97 -0.87
N VAL A 300 12.78 -8.97 -0.60
CA VAL A 300 14.05 -9.18 0.11
C VAL A 300 13.80 -9.53 1.57
N SER A 301 12.82 -8.91 2.24
CA SER A 301 12.44 -9.30 3.61
C SER A 301 11.92 -10.74 3.66
N ALA A 302 11.09 -11.13 2.70
CA ALA A 302 10.60 -12.51 2.59
C ALA A 302 11.73 -13.52 2.40
N TYR A 303 12.73 -13.19 1.56
CA TYR A 303 13.95 -13.99 1.42
C TYR A 303 14.71 -14.10 2.74
N ILE A 304 15.02 -12.97 3.40
CA ILE A 304 15.74 -12.96 4.68
C ILE A 304 14.99 -13.77 5.73
N PHE A 305 13.67 -13.61 5.87
CA PHE A 305 12.90 -14.37 6.83
C PHE A 305 12.86 -15.87 6.50
N SER A 306 12.79 -16.25 5.21
CA SER A 306 12.91 -17.64 4.78
C SER A 306 14.26 -18.24 5.18
N ARG A 307 15.34 -17.46 5.10
CA ARG A 307 16.69 -17.86 5.53
C ARG A 307 16.83 -17.96 7.05
N VAL A 308 16.23 -17.02 7.78
CA VAL A 308 16.21 -17.06 9.25
C VAL A 308 15.41 -18.25 9.76
N ASP A 309 14.32 -18.61 9.09
CA ASP A 309 13.54 -19.81 9.41
C ASP A 309 14.34 -21.10 9.16
N SER A 310 15.08 -21.18 8.04
CA SER A 310 15.84 -22.38 7.69
C SER A 310 17.13 -22.57 8.51
N ASP A 311 17.87 -21.49 8.75
CA ASP A 311 19.24 -21.57 9.26
C ASP A 311 19.41 -20.83 10.61
N GLY A 312 18.38 -20.15 11.10
CA GLY A 312 18.45 -19.30 12.29
C GLY A 312 18.95 -17.88 12.03
N TRP A 313 18.80 -17.04 13.05
CA TRP A 313 19.27 -15.65 13.05
C TRP A 313 20.80 -15.58 13.21
N SER A 314 21.45 -14.76 12.38
CA SER A 314 22.89 -14.46 12.44
C SER A 314 23.13 -13.06 11.87
N TRP A 315 24.18 -12.37 12.30
CA TRP A 315 24.56 -11.06 11.75
C TRP A 315 24.88 -11.12 10.24
N HIS A 316 25.31 -12.28 9.74
CA HIS A 316 25.51 -12.53 8.30
C HIS A 316 24.21 -12.40 7.49
N ARG A 317 23.02 -12.43 8.12
CA ARG A 317 21.73 -12.18 7.44
C ARG A 317 21.58 -10.73 6.96
N LEU A 318 22.40 -9.81 7.47
CA LEU A 318 22.49 -8.46 6.90
C LEU A 318 23.23 -8.47 5.56
N GLU A 319 24.13 -9.42 5.32
CA GLU A 319 24.77 -9.59 4.02
C GLU A 319 23.78 -10.18 3.01
N ASP A 320 22.88 -11.07 3.45
CA ASP A 320 21.77 -11.61 2.63
C ASP A 320 20.89 -10.48 2.03
N LEU A 321 20.79 -9.33 2.71
CA LEU A 321 20.12 -8.13 2.19
C LEU A 321 20.78 -7.67 0.89
N PHE A 322 22.09 -7.44 0.91
CA PHE A 322 22.81 -6.89 -0.22
C PHE A 322 23.06 -7.92 -1.32
N THR A 323 23.33 -9.17 -0.95
CA THR A 323 23.56 -10.25 -1.93
C THR A 323 22.34 -10.49 -2.82
N LEU A 324 21.11 -10.36 -2.30
CA LEU A 324 19.92 -10.42 -3.13
C LEU A 324 19.56 -9.05 -3.73
N ALA A 325 19.52 -7.98 -2.93
CA ALA A 325 19.00 -6.69 -3.37
C ALA A 325 19.80 -6.08 -4.53
N LEU A 326 21.14 -6.16 -4.52
CA LEU A 326 21.96 -5.54 -5.56
C LEU A 326 21.82 -6.24 -6.92
N PRO A 327 21.99 -7.58 -7.04
CA PRO A 327 21.78 -8.26 -8.32
C PRO A 327 20.33 -8.18 -8.78
N LEU A 328 19.37 -8.30 -7.85
CA LEU A 328 17.95 -8.21 -8.19
C LEU A 328 17.60 -6.83 -8.75
N GLY A 329 18.06 -5.76 -8.11
CA GLY A 329 17.89 -4.39 -8.59
C GLY A 329 18.55 -4.17 -9.94
N LEU A 330 19.80 -4.61 -10.11
CA LEU A 330 20.54 -4.49 -11.37
C LEU A 330 19.81 -5.22 -12.51
N PHE A 331 19.40 -6.47 -12.32
CA PHE A 331 18.69 -7.23 -13.36
C PHE A 331 17.30 -6.64 -13.64
N SER A 332 16.61 -6.10 -12.63
CA SER A 332 15.35 -5.38 -12.83
C SER A 332 15.52 -4.17 -13.74
N LEU A 333 16.61 -3.39 -13.57
CA LEU A 333 16.95 -2.27 -14.45
C LEU A 333 17.36 -2.74 -15.84
N LEU A 334 18.16 -3.80 -15.96
CA LEU A 334 18.63 -4.32 -17.24
C LEU A 334 17.50 -4.84 -18.12
N LEU A 335 16.52 -5.56 -17.55
CA LEU A 335 15.37 -6.09 -18.29
C LEU A 335 14.50 -4.99 -18.91
N TYR A 336 14.48 -3.81 -18.29
CA TYR A 336 13.70 -2.65 -18.72
C TYR A 336 14.58 -1.49 -19.19
N PHE A 337 15.86 -1.76 -19.50
CA PHE A 337 16.83 -0.75 -19.90
C PHE A 337 16.37 0.18 -21.04
N PRO A 338 15.70 -0.32 -22.11
CA PRO A 338 15.21 0.55 -23.18
C PRO A 338 14.25 1.66 -22.70
N PHE A 339 13.46 1.42 -21.66
CA PHE A 339 12.59 2.45 -21.09
C PHE A 339 13.42 3.58 -20.44
N TYR A 340 14.45 3.22 -19.67
CA TYR A 340 15.28 4.18 -18.96
C TYR A 340 16.11 5.09 -19.88
N LEU A 341 16.35 4.69 -21.14
CA LEU A 341 17.03 5.53 -22.13
C LEU A 341 16.21 6.77 -22.53
N GLY A 342 14.88 6.68 -22.53
CA GLY A 342 13.98 7.76 -22.89
C GLY A 342 13.29 8.44 -21.70
N PHE A 343 13.43 7.88 -20.49
CA PHE A 343 12.74 8.36 -19.30
C PHE A 343 13.50 9.52 -18.64
N SER A 344 12.84 10.67 -18.51
CA SER A 344 13.29 11.79 -17.69
C SER A 344 12.36 11.94 -16.48
N SER A 345 12.94 11.79 -15.28
CA SER A 345 12.20 11.90 -14.03
C SER A 345 11.97 13.36 -13.63
N GLN A 346 10.76 13.68 -13.16
CA GLN A 346 10.48 14.95 -12.48
C GLN A 346 10.98 14.95 -11.02
N ALA A 347 11.26 13.78 -10.44
CA ALA A 347 11.79 13.67 -9.09
C ALA A 347 13.28 14.09 -9.08
N GLY A 348 13.57 15.19 -8.38
CA GLY A 348 14.91 15.78 -8.26
C GLY A 348 15.78 15.22 -7.13
N GLY A 349 15.32 14.25 -6.35
CA GLY A 349 16.09 13.65 -5.25
C GLY A 349 15.24 13.27 -4.03
N LEU A 350 15.93 12.99 -2.93
CA LEU A 350 15.30 12.61 -1.65
C LEU A 350 15.47 13.74 -0.64
N LEU A 351 14.35 14.33 -0.21
CA LEU A 351 14.32 15.29 0.89
C LEU A 351 13.38 14.80 2.00
N PRO A 352 13.77 14.97 3.28
CA PRO A 352 12.89 14.64 4.40
C PRO A 352 11.70 15.60 4.45
N ASN A 353 10.50 15.04 4.62
CA ASN A 353 9.34 15.84 4.99
C ASN A 353 9.47 16.22 6.48
N PHE A 354 9.90 17.45 6.79
CA PHE A 354 9.91 18.01 8.14
C PHE A 354 8.57 18.64 8.56
N MET A 355 7.82 19.19 7.62
CA MET A 355 6.76 20.17 7.90
C MET A 355 5.38 19.57 8.13
N TYR A 356 5.06 18.46 7.47
CA TYR A 356 3.70 17.95 7.36
C TYR A 356 3.54 16.61 8.09
N PRO A 357 3.39 16.59 9.43
CA PRO A 357 2.98 15.40 10.15
C PRO A 357 1.46 15.18 10.01
N THR A 358 1.06 13.99 9.58
CA THR A 358 -0.35 13.61 9.53
C THR A 358 -0.95 13.57 10.94
N ARG A 359 -2.12 14.18 11.13
CA ARG A 359 -2.85 14.12 12.41
C ARG A 359 -3.36 12.69 12.66
N GLY A 360 -3.28 12.23 13.91
CA GLY A 360 -3.69 10.86 14.28
C GLY A 360 -5.11 10.52 13.88
N MET A 361 -6.05 11.44 14.04
CA MET A 361 -7.43 11.28 13.59
C MET A 361 -7.57 11.09 12.08
N HIS A 362 -6.84 11.86 11.25
CA HIS A 362 -6.90 11.73 9.79
C HIS A 362 -6.34 10.37 9.35
N LEU A 363 -5.31 9.87 10.03
CA LEU A 363 -4.82 8.50 9.86
C LEU A 363 -5.94 7.47 10.12
N TRP A 364 -6.73 7.65 11.18
CA TRP A 364 -7.86 6.77 11.50
C TRP A 364 -9.04 6.95 10.54
N VAL A 365 -9.29 8.15 10.01
CA VAL A 365 -10.30 8.36 8.97
C VAL A 365 -9.91 7.57 7.73
N MET A 366 -8.66 7.68 7.28
CA MET A 366 -8.16 7.01 6.08
C MET A 366 -8.04 5.49 6.25
N TRP A 367 -7.46 5.02 7.35
CA TRP A 367 -7.07 3.62 7.52
C TRP A 367 -7.94 2.84 8.50
N GLY A 368 -8.93 3.46 9.13
CA GLY A 368 -9.68 2.87 10.25
C GLY A 368 -10.37 1.55 9.92
N THR A 369 -10.91 1.40 8.70
CA THR A 369 -11.50 0.15 8.22
C THR A 369 -10.51 -1.03 8.18
N LEU A 370 -9.22 -0.73 7.98
CA LEU A 370 -8.12 -1.70 8.00
C LEU A 370 -7.50 -1.85 9.39
N LEU A 371 -7.40 -0.75 10.16
CA LEU A 371 -6.82 -0.76 11.50
C LEU A 371 -7.70 -1.51 12.50
N ILE A 372 -9.03 -1.38 12.45
CA ILE A 372 -9.94 -2.09 13.37
C ILE A 372 -9.71 -3.60 13.39
N PRO A 373 -9.73 -4.33 12.26
CA PRO A 373 -9.49 -5.78 12.27
C PRO A 373 -8.05 -6.12 12.70
N ILE A 374 -7.05 -5.31 12.33
CA ILE A 374 -5.66 -5.50 12.78
C ILE A 374 -5.57 -5.40 14.30
N PHE A 375 -6.09 -4.33 14.91
CA PHE A 375 -6.10 -4.16 16.36
C PHE A 375 -6.92 -5.24 17.06
N SER A 376 -8.08 -5.61 16.51
CA SER A 376 -8.90 -6.69 17.05
C SER A 376 -8.13 -8.01 17.09
N TYR A 377 -7.38 -8.31 16.03
CA TYR A 377 -6.54 -9.50 15.93
C TYR A 377 -5.34 -9.44 16.91
N LEU A 378 -4.65 -8.30 17.00
CA LEU A 378 -3.56 -8.12 17.96
C LEU A 378 -4.05 -8.26 19.40
N ILE A 379 -5.18 -7.67 19.77
CA ILE A 379 -5.80 -7.83 21.10
C ILE A 379 -6.14 -9.29 21.36
N TYR A 380 -6.70 -9.99 20.37
CA TYR A 380 -6.97 -11.43 20.46
C TYR A 380 -5.68 -12.23 20.71
N LEU A 381 -4.60 -11.96 19.97
CA LEU A 381 -3.31 -12.61 20.16
C LEU A 381 -2.72 -12.33 21.54
N ILE A 382 -2.80 -11.09 22.03
CA ILE A 382 -2.32 -10.69 23.37
C ILE A 382 -3.07 -11.48 24.45
N ARG A 383 -4.41 -11.52 24.39
CA ARG A 383 -5.25 -12.28 25.35
C ARG A 383 -4.98 -13.78 25.32
N ARG A 384 -4.68 -14.33 24.14
CA ARG A 384 -4.40 -15.76 23.98
C ARG A 384 -2.97 -16.13 24.38
N GLY A 385 -1.99 -15.29 24.07
CA GLY A 385 -0.58 -15.50 24.42
C GLY A 385 -0.33 -15.58 25.93
N ASP A 386 -1.17 -14.92 26.73
CA ASP A 386 -1.14 -14.98 28.19
C ASP A 386 -1.79 -16.26 28.77
N SER A 387 -2.62 -16.94 27.99
CA SER A 387 -3.39 -18.10 28.47
C SER A 387 -2.65 -19.40 28.19
N SER A 388 -1.87 -19.91 29.15
CA SER A 388 -1.33 -21.27 29.14
C SER A 388 -2.45 -22.31 29.33
N LYS A 389 -3.26 -22.54 28.28
CA LYS A 389 -4.27 -23.60 28.33
C LYS A 389 -3.59 -24.97 28.28
N LEU A 390 -3.72 -25.69 29.39
CA LEU A 390 -3.43 -27.12 29.51
C LEU A 390 -4.45 -27.87 28.64
N ILE A 391 -3.97 -28.58 27.62
CA ILE A 391 -4.76 -29.49 26.79
C ILE A 391 -4.65 -30.88 27.42
N ASN A 392 -5.76 -31.44 27.88
CA ASN A 392 -5.84 -32.87 28.17
C ASN A 392 -5.84 -33.62 26.85
N THR A 393 -4.80 -34.41 26.62
CA THR A 393 -4.77 -35.34 25.50
C THR A 393 -5.51 -36.63 25.86
N SER A 394 -5.97 -37.37 24.85
CA SER A 394 -6.69 -38.63 25.02
C SER A 394 -5.88 -39.74 25.69
N ASP A 395 -4.56 -39.57 25.83
CA ASP A 395 -3.67 -40.51 26.54
C ASP A 395 -3.50 -40.17 28.05
N GLY A 396 -4.19 -39.13 28.55
CA GLY A 396 -4.09 -38.68 29.94
C GLY A 396 -2.92 -37.73 30.22
N SER A 397 -2.06 -37.45 29.24
CA SER A 397 -1.00 -36.45 29.37
C SER A 397 -1.55 -35.04 29.22
N ILE A 398 -1.13 -34.16 30.14
CA ILE A 398 -1.40 -32.74 30.08
C ILE A 398 -0.33 -32.10 29.19
N ARG A 399 -0.70 -31.59 28.02
CA ARG A 399 0.21 -30.82 27.16
C ARG A 399 -0.14 -29.34 27.22
N VAL A 400 0.84 -28.48 27.47
CA VAL A 400 0.67 -27.04 27.28
C VAL A 400 0.52 -26.79 25.77
N ALA A 401 -0.61 -26.20 25.35
CA ALA A 401 -0.72 -25.73 23.97
C ALA A 401 0.49 -24.83 23.67
N PRO A 402 1.17 -24.91 22.51
CA PRO A 402 2.24 -23.98 22.18
C PRO A 402 1.63 -22.57 22.08
N THR A 403 1.60 -21.86 23.20
CA THR A 403 1.24 -20.46 23.27
C THR A 403 2.42 -19.71 22.69
N LEU A 404 2.20 -18.97 21.60
CA LEU A 404 3.16 -17.99 21.12
C LEU A 404 3.40 -17.00 22.27
N GLN A 405 4.54 -17.12 22.96
CA GLN A 405 4.90 -16.17 24.00
C GLN A 405 5.59 -14.97 23.35
N PRO A 406 4.93 -13.79 23.29
CA PRO A 406 5.50 -12.61 22.65
C PRO A 406 6.76 -12.14 23.37
N ASN A 407 7.75 -11.71 22.61
CA ASN A 407 8.95 -11.07 23.15
C ASN A 407 8.76 -9.55 23.20
N TRP A 408 8.05 -9.07 24.23
CA TRP A 408 7.76 -7.65 24.43
C TRP A 408 9.02 -6.79 24.54
N LYS A 409 10.06 -7.28 25.22
CA LYS A 409 11.33 -6.55 25.37
C LYS A 409 11.97 -6.29 24.01
N LEU A 410 12.09 -7.33 23.17
CA LEU A 410 12.65 -7.17 21.83
C LEU A 410 11.76 -6.33 20.92
N GLY A 411 10.44 -6.55 20.93
CA GLY A 411 9.51 -5.75 20.13
C GLY A 411 9.52 -4.26 20.48
N LEU A 412 9.66 -3.92 21.77
CA LEU A 412 9.82 -2.54 22.23
C LEU A 412 11.13 -1.92 21.74
N TYR A 413 12.26 -2.63 21.90
CA TYR A 413 13.55 -2.12 21.41
C TYR A 413 13.57 -1.95 19.90
N LEU A 414 13.02 -2.90 19.15
CA LEU A 414 12.96 -2.81 17.69
C LEU A 414 11.98 -1.72 17.25
N GLY A 415 10.78 -1.62 17.83
CA GLY A 415 9.79 -0.61 17.45
C GLY A 415 10.24 0.82 17.74
N ILE A 416 10.71 1.09 18.97
CA ILE A 416 11.22 2.41 19.37
C ILE A 416 12.56 2.69 18.68
N GLY A 417 13.46 1.70 18.63
CA GLY A 417 14.77 1.84 17.99
C GLY A 417 14.64 2.14 16.50
N PHE A 418 13.73 1.47 15.79
CA PHE A 418 13.45 1.75 14.38
C PHE A 418 12.90 3.16 14.19
N THR A 419 12.01 3.61 15.07
CA THR A 419 11.47 4.99 15.02
C THR A 419 12.58 6.02 15.24
N LEU A 420 13.44 5.83 16.25
CA LEU A 420 14.58 6.71 16.52
C LEU A 420 15.62 6.68 15.39
N PHE A 421 15.80 5.53 14.75
CA PHE A 421 16.64 5.40 13.57
C PHE A 421 16.08 6.21 12.40
N LEU A 422 14.79 6.08 12.07
CA LEU A 422 14.15 6.86 11.01
C LEU A 422 14.17 8.37 11.31
N PHE A 423 13.97 8.74 12.59
CA PHE A 423 14.08 10.12 13.03
C PHE A 423 15.50 10.65 12.81
N SER A 424 16.53 9.94 13.28
CA SER A 424 17.93 10.31 13.05
C SER A 424 18.28 10.39 11.57
N LEU A 425 17.79 9.45 10.76
CA LEU A 425 17.98 9.43 9.31
C LEU A 425 17.36 10.65 8.64
N THR A 426 16.18 11.09 9.10
CA THR A 426 15.52 12.33 8.64
C THR A 426 16.43 13.54 8.83
N PHE A 427 17.07 13.67 10.00
CA PHE A 427 18.03 14.75 10.26
C PHE A 427 19.32 14.62 9.44
N LEU A 428 19.83 13.40 9.26
CA LEU A 428 21.02 13.17 8.45
C LEU A 428 20.79 13.57 6.99
N ILE A 429 19.67 13.13 6.39
CA ILE A 429 19.32 13.50 5.01
C ILE A 429 19.04 15.01 4.93
N GLY A 430 18.38 15.60 5.93
CA GLY A 430 18.17 17.05 5.98
C GLY A 430 19.48 17.85 6.03
N TRP A 431 20.46 17.38 6.80
CA TRP A 431 21.79 17.98 6.87
C TRP A 431 22.54 17.85 5.54
N ILE A 432 22.53 16.66 4.92
CA ILE A 432 23.11 16.47 3.59
C ILE A 432 22.41 17.38 2.56
N GLY A 433 21.08 17.46 2.61
CA GLY A 433 20.29 18.36 1.77
C GLY A 433 20.75 19.81 1.91
N SER A 434 21.03 20.29 3.13
CA SER A 434 21.51 21.67 3.35
C SER A 434 22.85 22.00 2.71
N ILE A 435 23.61 20.96 2.32
CA ILE A 435 24.89 21.09 1.62
C ILE A 435 24.68 20.96 0.11
N VAL A 436 23.90 19.97 -0.32
CA VAL A 436 23.73 19.62 -1.74
C VAL A 436 22.72 20.52 -2.44
N GLU A 437 21.59 20.81 -1.79
CA GLU A 437 20.44 21.58 -2.31
C GLU A 437 20.31 22.91 -1.56
N LYS A 438 21.45 23.58 -1.35
CA LYS A 438 21.54 24.77 -0.50
C LYS A 438 20.58 25.88 -0.93
N ASP A 439 20.56 26.22 -2.22
CA ASP A 439 19.75 27.32 -2.74
C ASP A 439 18.25 27.06 -2.54
N PHE A 440 17.80 25.80 -2.70
CA PHE A 440 16.42 25.40 -2.46
C PHE A 440 16.05 25.53 -0.97
N ILE A 441 16.94 25.10 -0.07
CA ILE A 441 16.70 25.17 1.38
C ILE A 441 16.73 26.62 1.88
N ASP A 442 17.68 27.43 1.41
CA ASP A 442 17.76 28.86 1.75
C ASP A 442 16.53 29.61 1.24
N PHE A 443 16.06 29.29 0.02
CA PHE A 443 14.79 29.80 -0.50
C PHE A 443 13.62 29.41 0.41
N GLN A 444 13.52 28.14 0.82
CA GLN A 444 12.43 27.71 1.68
C GLN A 444 12.46 28.38 3.07
N LEU A 445 13.63 28.42 3.71
CA LEU A 445 13.80 29.06 5.02
C LEU A 445 13.48 30.56 4.96
N SER A 446 13.91 31.24 3.90
CA SER A 446 13.60 32.66 3.68
C SER A 446 12.11 32.90 3.44
N SER A 447 11.41 31.99 2.74
CA SER A 447 9.96 32.09 2.51
C SER A 447 9.15 32.06 3.82
N PHE A 448 9.67 31.40 4.86
CA PHE A 448 9.09 31.39 6.20
C PHE A 448 9.68 32.43 7.15
N GLY A 449 10.72 33.17 6.74
CA GLY A 449 11.44 34.10 7.61
C GLY A 449 12.12 33.42 8.81
N MET A 450 12.57 32.17 8.67
CA MET A 450 13.12 31.37 9.75
C MET A 450 14.59 31.01 9.51
N THR A 451 15.37 30.91 10.59
CA THR A 451 16.67 30.21 10.54
C THR A 451 16.47 28.70 10.57
N THR A 452 17.49 27.92 10.18
CA THR A 452 17.45 26.45 10.25
C THR A 452 17.09 25.93 11.64
N SER A 453 17.64 26.54 12.69
CA SER A 453 17.37 26.12 14.08
C SER A 453 15.92 26.41 14.50
N GLN A 454 15.38 27.58 14.11
CA GLN A 454 13.98 27.92 14.34
C GLN A 454 13.04 26.97 13.60
N PHE A 455 13.34 26.68 12.33
CA PHE A 455 12.56 25.75 11.51
C PHE A 455 12.55 24.34 12.10
N ILE A 456 13.72 23.82 12.50
CA ILE A 456 13.83 22.49 13.14
C ILE A 456 13.06 22.47 14.46
N ALA A 457 13.19 23.49 15.30
CA ALA A 457 12.48 23.55 16.59
C ALA A 457 10.97 23.56 16.39
N ALA A 458 10.47 24.39 15.48
CA ALA A 458 9.04 24.53 15.22
C ALA A 458 8.45 23.26 14.57
N THR A 459 9.14 22.66 13.60
CA THR A 459 8.69 21.39 12.98
C THR A 459 8.76 20.20 13.95
N SER A 460 9.76 20.15 14.83
CA SER A 460 9.87 19.11 15.86
C SER A 460 8.75 19.23 16.90
N LEU A 461 8.48 20.45 17.38
CA LEU A 461 7.35 20.71 18.29
C LEU A 461 6.03 20.31 17.65
N ARG A 462 5.82 20.65 16.37
CA ARG A 462 4.62 20.29 15.63
C ARG A 462 4.39 18.78 15.55
N ARG A 463 5.45 17.98 15.36
CA ARG A 463 5.37 16.51 15.39
C ARG A 463 4.91 15.98 16.74
N LEU A 464 5.36 16.60 17.84
CA LEU A 464 4.90 16.26 19.18
C LEU A 464 3.43 16.64 19.39
N THR A 465 3.00 17.80 18.88
CA THR A 465 1.58 18.21 18.91
C THR A 465 0.68 17.23 18.16
N TYR A 466 1.14 16.70 17.03
CA TYR A 466 0.40 15.74 16.19
C TYR A 466 0.89 14.29 16.33
N ILE A 467 1.31 13.89 17.54
CA ILE A 467 1.94 12.59 17.79
C ILE A 467 1.01 11.37 17.65
N GLY A 468 -0.30 11.58 17.55
CA GLY A 468 -1.29 10.49 17.51
C GLY A 468 -1.07 9.45 16.41
N SER A 469 -0.54 9.87 15.25
CA SER A 469 -0.18 8.95 14.16
C SER A 469 0.96 8.01 14.56
N LEU A 470 2.01 8.56 15.18
CA LEU A 470 3.13 7.76 15.67
C LEU A 470 2.69 6.76 16.75
N ILE A 471 1.84 7.18 17.69
CA ILE A 471 1.29 6.30 18.73
C ILE A 471 0.53 5.13 18.08
N THR A 472 -0.31 5.41 17.10
CA THR A 472 -1.10 4.38 16.39
C THR A 472 -0.17 3.39 15.67
N LEU A 473 0.84 3.88 14.95
CA LEU A 473 1.79 3.04 14.23
C LEU A 473 2.62 2.18 15.19
N LEU A 474 3.09 2.73 16.31
CA LEU A 474 3.81 1.97 17.33
C LEU A 474 2.92 0.91 18.00
N ALA A 475 1.64 1.22 18.23
CA ALA A 475 0.67 0.29 18.80
C ALA A 475 0.35 -0.89 17.86
N VAL A 476 0.63 -0.78 16.56
CA VAL A 476 0.59 -1.91 15.61
C VAL A 476 1.96 -2.59 15.54
N LEU A 477 3.04 -1.81 15.38
CA LEU A 477 4.37 -2.32 15.10
C LEU A 477 4.95 -3.13 16.27
N ILE A 478 4.87 -2.61 17.49
CA ILE A 478 5.48 -3.25 18.67
C ILE A 478 4.87 -4.63 18.94
N PRO A 479 3.52 -4.78 19.05
CA PRO A 479 2.93 -6.12 19.22
C PRO A 479 3.27 -7.06 18.05
N THR A 480 3.24 -6.57 16.81
CA THR A 480 3.56 -7.38 15.64
C THR A 480 4.97 -7.94 15.72
N LEU A 481 5.98 -7.11 16.01
CA LEU A 481 7.36 -7.54 16.18
C LEU A 481 7.53 -8.48 17.38
N SER A 482 6.81 -8.25 18.47
CA SER A 482 6.84 -9.12 19.65
C SER A 482 6.33 -10.53 19.36
N PHE A 483 5.27 -10.68 18.55
CA PHE A 483 4.79 -11.98 18.12
C PHE A 483 5.65 -12.61 17.03
N LEU A 484 6.23 -11.80 16.14
CA LEU A 484 7.14 -12.29 15.10
C LEU A 484 8.41 -12.92 15.70
N PHE A 485 9.02 -12.25 16.68
CA PHE A 485 10.23 -12.74 17.37
C PHE A 485 9.90 -13.39 18.72
N HIS A 486 8.93 -14.30 18.73
CA HIS A 486 8.51 -14.99 19.96
C HIS A 486 9.67 -15.77 20.60
N LYS A 487 9.63 -15.94 21.93
CA LYS A 487 10.61 -16.80 22.60
C LYS A 487 10.38 -18.25 22.17
N LYS A 488 11.41 -18.94 21.68
CA LYS A 488 11.35 -20.41 21.62
C LYS A 488 11.31 -20.89 23.06
N LEU A 489 10.24 -21.58 23.45
CA LEU A 489 10.26 -22.36 24.68
C LEU A 489 11.40 -23.35 24.53
N ASP A 490 12.44 -23.22 25.37
CA ASP A 490 13.45 -24.25 25.51
C ASP A 490 12.70 -25.55 25.80
N ARG A 491 12.63 -26.42 24.80
CA ARG A 491 12.42 -27.84 25.04
C ARG A 491 13.71 -28.29 25.71
N ARG A 492 13.82 -28.07 27.02
CA ARG A 492 14.83 -28.79 27.81
C ARG A 492 14.53 -30.29 27.61
N PRO A 493 15.56 -31.09 27.24
CA PRO A 493 15.39 -32.51 27.02
C PRO A 493 14.87 -33.24 28.27
#